data_AF-A0A0D2ZZG9-F1
#
_entry.id   AF-A0A0D2ZZG9-F1
#
_cell.length_a   1.000
_cell.length_b   1.000
_cell.length_c   1.000
_cell.angle_alpha   90.00
_cell.angle_beta   90.00
_cell.angle_gamma   90.00
#
_symmetry.space_group_name_H-M   'P 1'
#
loop_
_entity.id
_entity.type
_entity.pdbx_description
1 polymer ?
#
loop_
_entity_poly.entity_id
_entity_poly.type
_entity_poly.pdbx_seq_one_letter_code
_entity_poly.pdbx_strand_id
1 'polypeptide(L)' 'NEGRGYVLRRILRRAVRYGKEILKAEEGFFNGLVSSVIRVMGDTFTELKEHEIKITEIIKKEEANFCKTLAK' A
#
# COMPACT_ATOMS: atom_id res chain seq x y z
N ASN A 1 -2.56 6.99 -17.01
CA ASN A 1 -1.25 6.32 -16.80
C ASN A 1 -0.14 7.31 -17.08
N GLU A 2 -0.16 8.47 -16.41
CA GLU A 2 0.82 9.54 -16.61
C GLU A 2 1.02 10.28 -15.28
N GLY A 3 2.19 10.92 -15.10
CA GLY A 3 2.51 11.74 -13.94
C GLY A 3 2.71 10.98 -12.61
N ARG A 4 2.61 11.72 -11.49
CA ARG A 4 2.91 11.25 -10.13
C ARG A 4 2.11 10.01 -9.72
N GLY A 5 0.84 9.93 -10.11
CA GLY A 5 -0.02 8.79 -9.78
C GLY A 5 0.42 7.47 -10.41
N TYR A 6 1.06 7.51 -11.60
CA TYR A 6 1.60 6.30 -12.22
C TYR A 6 2.81 5.77 -11.45
N VAL A 7 3.72 6.66 -11.03
CA VAL A 7 4.90 6.29 -10.24
C VAL A 7 4.48 5.64 -8.92
N LEU A 8 3.53 6.24 -8.20
CA LEU A 8 3.02 5.68 -6.93
C LEU A 8 2.42 4.27 -7.13
N ARG A 9 1.59 4.06 -8.17
CA ARG A 9 1.05 2.73 -8.48
C ARG A 9 2.14 1.72 -8.81
N ARG A 10 3.19 2.12 -9.55
CA ARG A 10 4.31 1.23 -9.89
C ARG A 10 5.08 0.78 -8.65
N ILE A 11 5.34 1.69 -7.71
CA ILE A 11 6.01 1.37 -6.43
C ILE A 11 5.15 0.42 -5.60
N LEU A 12 3.86 0.75 -5.42
CA LEU A 12 2.91 -0.09 -4.67
C LEU A 12 2.85 -1.51 -5.24
N ARG A 13 2.65 -1.65 -6.56
CA ARG A 13 2.56 -2.97 -7.21
C ARG A 13 3.84 -3.78 -7.07
N ARG A 14 5.01 -3.14 -7.11
CA ARG A 14 6.29 -3.81 -6.90
C ARG A 14 6.40 -4.36 -5.47
N ALA A 15 5.99 -3.58 -4.47
CA ALA A 15 5.98 -4.01 -3.08
C ALA A 15 5.00 -5.17 -2.84
N VAL A 16 3.77 -5.05 -3.34
CA VAL A 16 2.75 -6.11 -3.24
C VAL A 16 3.20 -7.39 -3.93
N ARG A 17 3.79 -7.29 -5.13
CA ARG A 17 4.33 -8.45 -5.85
C ARG A 17 5.42 -9.16 -5.06
N TYR A 18 6.38 -8.40 -4.51
CA TYR A 18 7.46 -8.98 -3.72
C TYR A 18 6.91 -9.68 -2.47
N GLY A 19 5.99 -9.03 -1.75
CA GLY A 19 5.33 -9.64 -0.60
C GLY A 19 4.63 -10.95 -0.94
N LYS A 20 3.88 -10.99 -2.04
CA LYS A 20 3.10 -12.18 -2.43
C LYS A 20 3.95 -13.30 -3.04
N GLU A 21 4.84 -12.98 -3.98
CA GLU A 21 5.63 -13.99 -4.70
C GLU A 21 6.84 -14.48 -3.90
N ILE A 22 7.54 -13.59 -3.20
CA ILE A 22 8.79 -13.88 -2.49
C ILE A 22 8.55 -14.19 -1.02
N LEU A 23 7.81 -13.31 -0.31
CA LEU A 23 7.57 -13.47 1.13
C LEU A 23 6.35 -14.34 1.46
N LYS A 24 5.58 -14.77 0.44
CA LYS A 24 4.33 -15.54 0.59
C LYS A 24 3.30 -14.87 1.52
N ALA A 25 3.31 -13.54 1.56
CA ALA A 25 2.36 -12.77 2.35
C ALA A 25 0.93 -12.90 1.78
N GLU A 26 -0.05 -12.95 2.68
CA GLU A 26 -1.46 -12.99 2.33
C GLU A 26 -1.96 -11.63 1.85
N GLU A 27 -3.10 -11.63 1.17
CA GLU A 27 -3.74 -10.38 0.74
C GLU A 27 -4.10 -9.52 1.95
N GLY A 28 -3.76 -8.25 1.86
CA GLY A 28 -4.04 -7.28 2.92
C GLY A 28 -2.83 -6.96 3.80
N PHE A 29 -1.72 -7.68 3.63
CA PHE A 29 -0.50 -7.41 4.37
C PHE A 29 0.00 -5.97 4.15
N PHE A 30 -0.13 -5.45 2.93
CA PHE A 30 0.51 -4.18 2.56
C PHE A 30 -0.25 -2.99 3.14
N ASN A 31 -1.59 -2.98 3.10
CA ASN A 31 -2.36 -1.95 3.79
C ASN A 31 -2.22 -2.03 5.31
N GLY A 32 -2.00 -3.22 5.88
CA GLY A 32 -1.72 -3.38 7.32
C GLY A 32 -0.46 -2.64 7.78
N LEU A 33 0.53 -2.43 6.90
CA LEU A 33 1.76 -1.71 7.22
C LEU A 33 1.56 -0.20 7.43
N VAL A 34 0.43 0.38 6.99
CA VAL A 34 0.15 1.82 7.17
C VAL A 34 0.18 2.20 8.65
N SER A 35 -0.44 1.39 9.51
CA SER A 35 -0.43 1.58 10.96
C SER A 35 0.99 1.61 11.55
N SER A 36 1.89 0.79 11.02
CA SER A 36 3.29 0.74 11.47
C SER A 36 4.07 1.98 11.06
N VAL A 37 3.81 2.52 9.87
CA VAL A 37 4.42 3.78 9.41
C VAL A 37 3.93 4.95 10.26
N ILE A 38 2.63 5.02 10.53
CA ILE A 38 2.03 6.09 11.36
C ILE A 38 2.56 6.03 12.79
N ARG A 39 2.73 4.83 13.35
CA ARG A 39 3.33 4.67 14.68
C ARG A 39 4.76 5.24 14.75
N VAL A 40 5.54 5.11 13.68
CA VAL A 40 6.95 5.56 13.67
C VAL A 40 7.08 7.03 13.29
N MET A 41 6.22 7.52 12.40
CA MET A 41 6.38 8.83 11.76
C MET A 41 5.29 9.86 12.12
N GLY A 42 4.16 9.42 12.67
CA GLY A 42 2.97 10.25 12.86
C GLY A 42 3.08 11.29 13.96
N ASP A 43 4.11 11.25 14.80
CA ASP A 43 4.39 12.32 15.77
C ASP A 43 5.01 13.54 15.09
N THR A 44 5.87 13.30 14.08
CA THR A 44 6.51 14.36 13.29
C THR A 44 5.60 14.84 12.15
N PHE A 45 4.90 13.92 11.50
CA PHE A 45 4.02 14.19 10.36
C PHE A 45 2.57 13.90 10.77
N THR A 46 1.95 14.86 11.46
CA THR A 46 0.60 14.70 12.01
C THR A 46 -0.47 14.46 10.94
N GLU A 47 -0.24 14.95 9.72
CA GLU A 47 -1.09 14.71 8.56
C GLU A 47 -1.24 13.22 8.23
N LEU A 48 -0.27 12.38 8.61
CA LEU A 48 -0.36 10.92 8.42
C LEU A 48 -1.42 10.30 9.34
N LYS A 49 -1.54 10.80 10.58
CA LYS A 49 -2.59 10.38 11.53
C LYS A 49 -3.96 10.88 11.06
N GLU A 50 -4.04 12.14 10.64
CA GLU A 50 -5.29 12.75 10.14
C GLU A 50 -5.85 12.03 8.91
N HIS A 51 -4.97 11.43 8.09
CA HIS A 51 -5.35 10.78 6.84
C HIS A 51 -5.20 9.25 6.85
N GLU A 52 -4.99 8.63 8.01
CA GLU A 52 -4.75 7.19 8.15
C GLU A 52 -5.80 6.34 7.42
N ILE A 53 -7.07 6.61 7.68
CA ILE A 53 -8.20 5.86 7.10
C ILE A 53 -8.18 5.98 5.58
N LYS A 54 -7.98 7.21 5.07
CA LYS A 54 -7.97 7.48 3.62
C LYS A 54 -6.78 6.79 2.93
N ILE A 55 -5.59 6.86 3.52
CA ILE A 55 -4.38 6.22 2.99
C ILE A 55 -4.57 4.70 2.95
N THR A 56 -5.07 4.12 4.05
CA THR A 56 -5.32 2.68 4.19
C THR A 56 -6.30 2.18 3.13
N GLU A 57 -7.44 2.86 2.95
CA GLU A 57 -8.46 2.47 1.97
C GLU A 57 -7.96 2.57 0.52
N ILE A 58 -7.17 3.59 0.20
CA ILE A 58 -6.55 3.71 -1.14
C ILE A 58 -5.60 2.55 -1.40
N ILE A 59 -4.72 2.24 -0.44
CA ILE A 59 -3.74 1.16 -0.59
C ILE A 59 -4.46 -0.19 -0.69
N LYS A 60 -5.44 -0.45 0.16
CA LYS A 60 -6.26 -1.67 0.16
C LYS A 60 -6.96 -1.88 -1.19
N LYS A 61 -7.56 -0.82 -1.75
CA LYS A 61 -8.21 -0.88 -3.06
C LYS A 61 -7.22 -1.19 -4.18
N GLU A 62 -6.06 -0.54 -4.20
CA GLU A 62 -5.02 -0.79 -5.21
C GLU A 62 -4.40 -2.19 -5.08
N GLU A 63 -4.18 -2.66 -3.84
CA GLU A 63 -3.70 -4.02 -3.53
C GLU A 63 -4.67 -5.08 -4.04
N ALA A 64 -5.96 -4.97 -3.72
CA ALA A 64 -6.99 -5.89 -4.18
C ALA A 64 -7.14 -5.87 -5.72
N ASN A 65 -7.13 -4.69 -6.33
CA ASN A 65 -7.18 -4.55 -7.79
C ASN A 65 -5.98 -5.22 -8.47
N PHE A 66 -4.78 -5.05 -7.92
CA PHE A 66 -3.59 -5.66 -8.47
C PHE A 66 -3.56 -7.17 -8.25
N CYS A 67 -3.96 -7.66 -7.08
CA CYS A 67 -4.03 -9.10 -6.78
C CYS A 67 -4.91 -9.85 -7.77
N LYS A 68 -6.05 -9.28 -8.18
CA LYS A 68 -6.92 -9.85 -9.23
C LYS A 68 -6.20 -10.03 -10.57
N THR A 69 -5.25 -9.14 -10.89
CA THR A 69 -4.48 -9.19 -12.13
C THR A 69 -3.17 -9.97 -12.03
N LEU A 70 -2.69 -10.24 -10.81
CA LEU A 70 -1.42 -10.94 -10.57
C LEU A 70 -1.55 -12.46 -10.66
N ALA A 71 -2.74 -13.00 -10.34
CA ALA A 71 -3.03 -14.44 -10.44
C ALA A 71 -3.32 -14.92 -11.87
N LYS A 72 -3.19 -14.04 -12.86
CA LYS A 72 -3.42 -14.30 -14.28
C LYS A 72 -2.10 -14.28 -15.02
#